data_AF-A0A2J2HF98-F1
#
_entry.id   AF-A0A2J2HF98-F1
#
_cell.length_a   1.000
_cell.length_b   1.000
_cell.length_c   1.000
_cell.angle_alpha   90.00
_cell.angle_beta   90.00
_cell.angle_gamma   90.00
#
_symmetry.space_group_name_H-M   'P 1'
#
loop_
_entity.id
_entity.type
_entity.pdbx_description
1 polymer ?
#
loop_
_entity_poly.entity_id
_entity_poly.type
_entity_poly.pdbx_seq_one_letter_code
_entity_poly.pdbx_strand_id
1 'polypeptide(L)'
;MQRVDISGNVAMIKTVNAQECVENIIFEIMCICNLKSLIIAEDNVVTAPSKYVGKNLGDVINEQCRERKCLLVNDGHRQYLLVFFILKMGLGNLVDLINHACNA
;
A
#
# COMPACT_ATOMS: atom_id res chain seq x y z
N MET A 1 6.80 -18.63 -4.09
CA MET A 1 5.74 -17.96 -4.87
C MET A 1 4.80 -17.28 -3.89
N GLN A 2 5.02 -16.00 -3.58
CA GLN A 2 4.18 -15.27 -2.62
C GLN A 2 2.97 -14.62 -3.31
N ARG A 3 1.91 -14.47 -2.52
CA ARG A 3 0.51 -14.36 -2.97
C ARG A 3 0.12 -12.88 -3.06
N VAL A 4 -0.03 -12.40 -4.28
CA VAL A 4 -0.74 -11.14 -4.55
C VAL A 4 -2.22 -11.43 -4.32
N ASP A 5 -2.84 -10.67 -3.41
CA ASP A 5 -4.29 -10.72 -3.20
C ASP A 5 -4.89 -9.42 -3.77
N ILE A 6 -5.76 -9.56 -4.78
CA ILE A 6 -6.47 -8.44 -5.38
C ILE A 6 -7.95 -8.65 -5.09
N SER A 7 -8.52 -7.78 -4.26
CA SER A 7 -9.94 -7.77 -3.94
C SER A 7 -10.52 -6.41 -4.28
N GLY A 8 -11.17 -6.33 -5.46
CA GLY A 8 -11.85 -5.14 -5.96
C GLY A 8 -10.94 -3.92 -6.14
N ASN A 9 -10.86 -3.09 -5.10
CA ASN A 9 -10.12 -1.83 -5.09
C ASN A 9 -8.81 -1.90 -4.29
N VAL A 10 -8.54 -3.00 -3.60
CA VAL A 10 -7.33 -3.17 -2.79
C VAL A 10 -6.49 -4.29 -3.38
N ALA A 11 -5.19 -4.06 -3.48
CA ALA A 11 -4.21 -5.10 -3.72
C ALA A 11 -3.20 -5.13 -2.58
N MET A 12 -2.68 -6.32 -2.28
CA MET A 12 -1.68 -6.52 -1.24
C MET A 12 -0.41 -7.14 -1.79
N ILE A 13 0.74 -6.57 -1.41
CA ILE A 13 2.07 -7.12 -1.61
C ILE A 13 2.64 -7.50 -0.25
N LYS A 14 3.13 -8.73 -0.14
CA LYS A 14 3.96 -9.17 0.98
C LYS A 14 5.44 -9.05 0.58
N THR A 15 6.25 -8.50 1.46
CA THR A 15 7.69 -8.32 1.27
C THR A 15 8.43 -8.60 2.56
N VAL A 16 9.76 -8.65 2.53
CA VAL A 16 10.61 -8.83 3.72
C VAL A 16 10.78 -7.52 4.49
N ASN A 17 10.76 -6.39 3.78
CA ASN A 17 10.96 -5.05 4.37
C ASN A 17 10.02 -4.05 3.69
N ALA A 18 8.90 -3.74 4.34
CA ALA A 18 7.88 -2.87 3.77
C ALA A 18 8.39 -1.43 3.63
N GLN A 19 9.19 -0.96 4.59
CA GLN A 19 9.76 0.39 4.55
C GLN A 19 10.67 0.58 3.34
N GLU A 20 11.63 -0.33 3.13
CA GLU A 20 12.55 -0.26 1.99
C GLU A 20 11.82 -0.39 0.65
N CYS A 21 10.87 -1.32 0.54
CA CYS A 21 10.05 -1.46 -0.66
C CYS A 21 9.28 -0.17 -0.97
N VAL A 22 8.65 0.47 0.02
CA VAL A 22 7.88 1.69 -0.24
C VAL A 22 8.79 2.89 -0.51
N GLU A 23 9.75 3.15 0.37
CA GLU A 23 10.50 4.40 0.39
C GLU A 23 11.58 4.44 -0.71
N ASN A 24 12.23 3.31 -1.02
CA ASN A 24 13.35 3.28 -1.97
C ASN A 24 12.97 2.72 -3.34
N ILE A 25 11.86 1.98 -3.45
CA ILE A 25 11.48 1.32 -4.72
C ILE A 25 10.19 1.91 -5.26
N ILE A 26 9.11 1.90 -4.49
CA ILE A 26 7.81 2.40 -4.99
C ILE A 26 7.89 3.90 -5.26
N PHE A 27 8.49 4.70 -4.38
CA PHE A 27 8.59 6.15 -4.61
C PHE A 27 9.50 6.54 -5.78
N GLU A 28 10.41 5.66 -6.21
CA GLU A 28 11.19 5.84 -7.45
C GLU A 28 10.38 5.46 -8.70
N ILE A 29 9.54 4.43 -8.61
CA ILE A 29 8.70 3.96 -9.72
C ILE A 29 7.51 4.91 -9.96
N MET A 30 6.96 5.50 -8.91
CA MET A 30 5.75 6.31 -8.99
C MET A 30 5.84 7.60 -8.18
N CYS A 31 5.37 8.69 -8.80
CA CYS A 31 5.28 9.98 -8.13
C CYS A 31 4.35 9.94 -6.92
N ILE A 32 4.84 10.40 -5.77
CA ILE A 32 4.06 10.60 -4.53
C ILE A 32 2.88 11.56 -4.79
N CYS A 33 2.96 12.45 -5.78
CA CYS A 33 1.87 13.32 -6.21
C CYS A 33 0.61 12.58 -6.69
N ASN A 34 0.71 11.30 -7.05
CA ASN A 34 -0.44 10.47 -7.40
C ASN A 34 -1.16 9.88 -6.17
N LEU A 35 -0.58 10.02 -4.98
CA LEU A 35 -1.17 9.56 -3.74
C LEU A 35 -2.11 10.61 -3.16
N LYS A 36 -3.33 10.18 -2.88
CA LYS A 36 -4.27 10.90 -2.02
C LYS A 36 -3.82 10.85 -0.57
N SER A 37 -3.32 9.70 -0.13
CA SER A 37 -2.87 9.50 1.24
C SER A 37 -1.86 8.36 1.29
N LEU A 38 -0.90 8.50 2.19
CA LEU A 38 -0.01 7.44 2.62
C LEU A 38 -0.30 7.17 4.10
N ILE A 39 -0.74 5.96 4.41
CA ILE A 39 -1.07 5.53 5.76
C ILE A 39 -0.04 4.48 6.19
N ILE A 40 0.52 4.65 7.37
CA ILE A 40 1.53 3.77 7.95
C ILE A 40 0.92 3.14 9.20
N ALA A 41 1.06 1.84 9.34
CA ALA A 41 0.64 1.10 10.51
C ALA A 41 1.74 0.16 10.98
N GLU A 42 1.69 -0.17 12.26
CA GLU A 42 2.49 -1.20 12.90
C GLU A 42 1.53 -2.13 13.64
N ASP A 43 1.66 -3.44 13.44
CA ASP A 43 0.79 -4.48 14.00
C ASP A 43 -0.71 -4.20 13.76
N ASN A 44 -1.03 -3.67 12.58
CA ASN A 44 -2.38 -3.24 12.17
C ASN A 44 -2.95 -2.03 12.92
N VAL A 45 -2.14 -1.30 13.68
CA VAL A 45 -2.52 -0.03 14.32
C VAL A 45 -1.85 1.11 13.58
N VAL A 46 -2.65 2.08 13.12
CA VAL A 46 -2.14 3.20 12.34
C VAL A 46 -1.28 4.12 13.21
N THR A 47 -0.06 4.41 12.76
CA THR A 47 0.92 5.31 13.38
C THR A 47 1.05 6.64 12.64
N ALA A 48 0.66 6.69 11.36
CA ALA A 48 0.55 7.91 10.58
C ALA A 48 -0.48 7.76 9.44
N PRO A 49 -1.11 8.86 8.97
CA PRO A 49 -1.04 10.23 9.47
C PRO A 49 -1.90 10.43 10.72
N SER A 50 -1.70 11.56 11.41
CA SER A 50 -2.38 11.94 12.68
C SER A 50 -3.91 11.79 12.67
N LYS A 51 -4.56 12.00 11.52
CA LYS A 51 -6.01 11.79 11.35
C LYS A 51 -6.49 10.38 11.72
N TYR A 52 -5.63 9.38 11.54
CA TYR A 52 -5.98 7.97 11.70
C TYR A 52 -5.20 7.28 12.82
N VAL A 53 -4.31 7.99 13.53
CA VAL A 53 -3.48 7.40 14.58
C VAL A 53 -4.32 6.65 15.62
N GLY A 54 -3.87 5.44 15.97
CA GLY A 54 -4.55 4.55 16.93
C GLY A 54 -5.73 3.78 16.37
N LYS A 55 -6.16 4.04 15.12
CA LYS A 55 -7.23 3.26 14.47
C LYS A 55 -6.69 1.92 13.95
N ASN A 56 -7.58 0.95 13.85
CA ASN A 56 -7.29 -0.30 13.18
C ASN A 56 -7.14 -0.08 11.65
N LEU A 57 -6.11 -0.66 11.06
CA LEU A 57 -5.81 -0.53 9.63
C LEU A 57 -6.92 -1.07 8.75
N GLY A 58 -7.59 -2.16 9.14
CA GLY A 58 -8.70 -2.74 8.39
C GLY A 58 -9.88 -1.78 8.22
N ASP A 59 -10.23 -1.06 9.28
CA ASP A 59 -11.28 -0.03 9.22
C ASP A 59 -10.89 1.12 8.28
N VAL A 60 -9.61 1.53 8.32
CA VAL A 60 -9.10 2.58 7.44
C VAL A 60 -9.06 2.13 5.97
N ILE A 61 -8.70 0.86 5.70
CA ILE A 61 -8.78 0.28 4.35
C ILE A 61 -10.22 0.33 3.85
N ASN A 62 -11.19 -0.10 4.67
CA ASN A 62 -12.61 -0.08 4.32
C ASN A 62 -13.11 1.35 4.03
N GLU A 63 -12.66 2.34 4.80
CA GLU A 63 -13.02 3.75 4.61
C GLU A 63 -12.38 4.34 3.33
N GLN A 64 -11.07 4.17 3.15
CA GLN A 64 -10.32 4.89 2.11
C GLN A 64 -10.43 4.23 0.73
N CYS A 65 -10.53 2.90 0.69
CA CYS A 65 -10.40 2.12 -0.55
C CYS A 65 -11.74 1.71 -1.15
N ARG A 66 -12.87 2.09 -0.53
CA ARG A 66 -14.22 1.78 -1.05
C ARG A 66 -14.41 2.24 -2.49
N GLU A 67 -13.91 3.42 -2.82
CA GLU A 67 -14.05 4.06 -4.15
C GLU A 67 -12.70 4.34 -4.82
N ARG A 68 -11.60 3.91 -4.20
CA ARG A 68 -10.25 4.25 -4.65
C ARG A 68 -9.38 3.02 -4.72
N LYS A 69 -8.53 2.98 -5.73
CA LYS A 69 -7.49 1.97 -5.79
C LYS A 69 -6.51 2.20 -4.66
N CYS A 70 -6.14 1.12 -4.00
CA CYS A 70 -5.22 1.09 -2.88
C CYS A 70 -4.23 -0.05 -3.03
N LEU A 71 -3.00 0.21 -2.61
CA LEU A 71 -1.96 -0.81 -2.50
C LEU A 71 -1.53 -0.90 -1.04
N LEU A 72 -1.64 -2.10 -0.47
CA LEU A 72 -1.13 -2.44 0.84
C LEU A 72 0.20 -3.16 0.69
N VAL A 73 1.27 -2.62 1.26
CA VAL A 73 2.58 -3.28 1.36
C VAL A 73 2.78 -3.69 2.81
N ASN A 74 3.09 -4.96 3.04
CA ASN A 74 3.12 -5.55 4.38
C ASN A 74 4.32 -6.50 4.54
N ASP A 75 5.11 -6.30 5.60
CA ASP A 75 6.21 -7.21 5.98
C ASP A 75 5.90 -8.12 7.18
N GLY A 76 4.67 -8.05 7.69
CA GLY A 76 4.19 -8.79 8.84
C GLY A 76 4.14 -7.95 10.12
N HIS A 77 4.97 -6.91 10.22
CA HIS A 77 4.97 -5.98 11.35
C HIS A 77 4.54 -4.59 10.90
N ARG A 78 5.21 -4.01 9.90
CA ARG A 78 4.94 -2.69 9.36
C ARG A 78 4.12 -2.79 8.09
N GLN A 79 3.15 -1.88 7.96
CA GLN A 79 2.27 -1.80 6.80
C GLN A 79 2.24 -0.38 6.24
N TYR A 80 2.26 -0.29 4.91
CA TYR A 80 2.03 0.95 4.17
C TYR A 80 0.81 0.78 3.28
N LEU A 81 -0.20 1.63 3.48
CA LEU A 81 -1.36 1.72 2.61
C LEU A 81 -1.25 2.98 1.75
N LEU A 82 -0.99 2.76 0.47
CA LEU A 82 -0.94 3.79 -0.56
C LEU A 82 -2.35 3.94 -1.16
N VAL A 83 -2.96 5.11 -0.97
CA VAL A 83 -4.29 5.44 -1.50
C VAL A 83 -4.12 6.36 -2.69
N PHE A 84 -4.60 5.95 -3.87
CA PHE A 84 -4.36 6.68 -5.12
C PHE A 84 -5.48 7.68 -5.45
N PHE A 85 -5.14 8.81 -6.05
CA PHE A 85 -6.12 9.70 -6.69
C PHE A 85 -6.69 9.07 -7.96
N ILE A 86 -5.80 8.78 -8.91
CA ILE A 86 -6.12 8.16 -10.20
C ILE A 86 -4.99 7.19 -10.52
N LEU A 87 -5.33 5.94 -10.86
CA LEU A 87 -4.36 4.93 -11.27
C LEU A 87 -4.64 4.49 -12.71
N LYS A 88 -3.99 5.14 -13.69
CA LYS A 88 -4.24 4.91 -15.12
C LYS A 88 -3.80 3.54 -15.61
N MET A 89 -2.69 3.02 -15.10
CA MET A 89 -2.14 1.73 -15.55
C MET A 89 -2.90 0.50 -15.02
N GLY A 90 -3.84 0.71 -14.09
CA GLY A 90 -4.56 -0.38 -13.40
C GLY A 90 -3.78 -0.96 -12.24
N LEU A 91 -4.51 -1.49 -11.24
CA LEU A 91 -3.91 -1.96 -9.99
C LEU A 91 -3.10 -3.25 -10.16
N GLY A 92 -3.55 -4.18 -11.00
CA GLY A 92 -2.82 -5.43 -11.28
C GLY A 92 -1.43 -5.16 -11.91
N ASN A 93 -1.39 -4.38 -12.99
CA ASN A 93 -0.13 -4.04 -13.66
C ASN A 93 0.86 -3.32 -12.74
N LEU A 94 0.36 -2.42 -11.86
CA LEU A 94 1.20 -1.75 -10.87
C LEU A 94 1.79 -2.76 -9.89
N VAL A 95 0.97 -3.68 -9.40
CA VAL A 95 1.40 -4.71 -8.45
C VAL A 95 2.44 -5.63 -9.07
N ASP A 96 2.25 -6.06 -10.32
CA ASP A 96 3.23 -6.91 -11.00
C ASP A 96 4.59 -6.22 -11.14
N LEU A 97 4.59 -4.92 -11.49
CA LEU A 97 5.79 -4.10 -11.58
C LEU A 97 6.50 -3.97 -10.22
N ILE A 98 5.76 -3.60 -9.18
CA ILE A 98 6.32 -3.39 -7.83
C ILE A 98 6.78 -4.72 -7.23
N ASN A 99 6.01 -5.79 -7.40
CA ASN A 99 6.35 -7.10 -6.83
C ASN A 99 7.65 -7.66 -7.44
N HIS A 100 7.90 -7.37 -8.72
CA HIS A 100 9.18 -7.70 -9.34
C HIS A 100 10.32 -6.84 -8.77
N ALA A 101 10.10 -5.55 -8.57
CA ALA A 101 11.14 -4.63 -8.09
C ALA A 101 11.48 -4.81 -6.59
N CYS A 102 10.46 -4.95 -5.73
CA CYS A 102 10.63 -5.09 -4.27
C CYS A 102 11.15 -6.45 -3.81
N ASN A 103 11.23 -7.43 -4.70
CA ASN A 103 11.71 -8.78 -4.39
C ASN A 103 12.77 -9.27 -5.41
N ALA A 104 13.35 -8.35 -6.17
CA ALA A 104 14.51 -8.62 -7.03
C ALA A 104 15.77 -8.85 -6.20
#